data_AF-A0A7S3U177-F1
#
_entry.id   AF-A0A7S3U177-F1
#
_cell.length_a   1.000
_cell.length_b   1.000
_cell.length_c   1.000
_cell.angle_alpha   90.00
_cell.angle_beta   90.00
_cell.angle_gamma   90.00
#
_symmetry.space_group_name_H-M   'P 1'
#
loop_
_entity.id
_entity.type
_entity.pdbx_description
1 polymer ?
#
loop_
_entity_poly.entity_id
_entity_poly.type
_entity_poly.pdbx_seq_one_letter_code
_entity_poly.pdbx_strand_id
1 'polypeptide(L)'
;ELSEEERERLCGAYLLLPAFADCKPGLDQLAAANHRCYAFSNGTSSDVRCLLANAELSGSFVDTVVVDDMPSPVFKPHAATYAYLMERAGSSEEDTWLVSSNPFDILGAAACGWRTAWMKRGERPNYVMDPWADSPVPTVVVSSFLELADAVASHPPRGA
;
A
#
# COMPACT_ATOMS: atom_id res chain seq x y z
N GLU A 1 32.39 -3.37 5.16
CA GLU A 1 31.58 -3.43 3.92
C GLU A 1 30.99 -4.83 3.80
N LEU A 2 29.84 -4.98 3.15
CA LEU A 2 29.25 -6.30 2.88
C LEU A 2 29.96 -6.97 1.70
N SER A 3 30.29 -8.25 1.84
CA SER A 3 30.71 -9.12 0.74
C SER A 3 29.59 -9.29 -0.30
N GLU A 4 29.95 -9.78 -1.49
CA GLU A 4 28.99 -10.08 -2.56
C GLU A 4 27.95 -11.11 -2.10
N GLU A 5 28.38 -12.18 -1.45
CA GLU A 5 27.51 -13.21 -0.87
C GLU A 5 26.54 -12.65 0.18
N GLU A 6 27.02 -11.74 1.06
CA GLU A 6 26.15 -11.11 2.05
C GLU A 6 25.12 -10.17 1.41
N ARG A 7 25.50 -9.45 0.34
CA ARG A 7 24.57 -8.60 -0.42
C ARG A 7 23.51 -9.45 -1.10
N GLU A 8 23.91 -10.53 -1.77
CA GLU A 8 22.98 -11.46 -2.42
C GLU A 8 22.02 -12.09 -1.40
N ARG A 9 22.54 -12.55 -0.25
CA ARG A 9 21.70 -13.11 0.82
C ARG A 9 20.73 -12.09 1.37
N LEU A 10 21.15 -10.84 1.57
CA LEU A 10 20.28 -9.78 2.08
C LEU A 10 19.18 -9.43 1.08
N CYS A 11 19.52 -9.26 -0.20
CA CYS A 11 18.55 -9.01 -1.27
C CYS A 11 17.58 -10.20 -1.43
N GLY A 12 18.09 -11.42 -1.37
CA GLY A 12 17.27 -12.64 -1.44
C GLY A 12 16.29 -12.77 -0.27
N ALA A 13 16.70 -12.42 0.95
CA ALA A 13 15.82 -12.43 2.11
C ALA A 13 14.63 -11.46 1.97
N TYR A 14 14.83 -10.33 1.28
CA TYR A 14 13.76 -9.37 1.02
C TYR A 14 12.63 -9.94 0.16
N LEU A 15 12.94 -10.87 -0.75
CA LEU A 15 11.96 -11.53 -1.62
C LEU A 15 11.14 -12.63 -0.91
N LEU A 16 11.51 -12.97 0.32
CA LEU A 16 10.94 -14.06 1.11
C LEU A 16 10.19 -13.56 2.36
N LEU A 17 9.88 -12.26 2.43
CA LEU A 17 9.17 -11.71 3.59
C LEU A 17 7.75 -12.31 3.65
N PRO A 18 7.36 -12.92 4.79
CA PRO A 18 6.04 -13.51 4.93
C PRO A 18 4.96 -12.41 5.03
N ALA A 19 3.77 -12.71 4.50
CA ALA A 19 2.60 -11.89 4.80
C ALA A 19 2.22 -12.01 6.29
N PHE A 20 1.65 -10.92 6.82
CA PHE A 20 0.98 -11.00 8.13
C PHE A 20 -0.27 -11.88 8.02
N ALA A 21 -0.60 -12.61 9.09
CA ALA A 21 -1.67 -13.61 9.12
C ALA A 21 -3.06 -13.04 8.78
N ASP A 22 -3.28 -11.75 9.01
CA ASP A 22 -4.54 -11.04 8.73
C ASP A 22 -4.63 -10.51 7.29
N CYS A 23 -3.53 -10.48 6.52
CA CYS A 23 -3.52 -9.95 5.15
C CYS A 23 -4.52 -10.67 4.25
N LYS A 24 -4.42 -12.01 4.17
CA LYS A 24 -5.29 -12.79 3.27
C LYS A 24 -6.77 -12.69 3.69
N PRO A 25 -7.15 -12.92 4.97
CA PRO A 25 -8.54 -12.76 5.39
C PRO A 25 -9.13 -11.37 5.11
N GLY A 26 -8.40 -10.28 5.37
CA GLY A 26 -8.93 -8.94 5.14
C GLY A 26 -8.98 -8.55 3.66
N LEU A 27 -8.02 -8.99 2.84
CA LEU A 27 -8.11 -8.84 1.38
C LEU A 27 -9.31 -9.61 0.80
N ASP A 28 -9.61 -10.80 1.33
CA ASP A 28 -10.79 -11.57 0.92
C ASP A 28 -12.09 -10.87 1.29
N GLN A 29 -12.17 -10.22 2.46
CA GLN A 29 -13.33 -9.41 2.84
C GLN A 29 -13.51 -8.21 1.92
N LEU A 30 -12.43 -7.50 1.59
CA LEU A 30 -12.48 -6.38 0.65
C LEU A 30 -12.94 -6.84 -0.73
N ALA A 31 -12.43 -7.97 -1.22
CA ALA A 31 -12.85 -8.55 -2.49
C ALA A 31 -14.33 -8.97 -2.47
N ALA A 32 -14.81 -9.60 -1.39
CA ALA A 32 -16.21 -9.98 -1.22
C ALA A 32 -17.16 -8.76 -1.17
N ALA A 33 -16.65 -7.61 -0.73
CA ALA A 33 -17.34 -6.32 -0.79
C ALA A 33 -17.21 -5.60 -2.15
N ASN A 34 -16.67 -6.26 -3.18
CA ASN A 34 -16.43 -5.72 -4.53
C ASN A 34 -15.36 -4.61 -4.62
N HIS A 35 -14.44 -4.52 -3.66
CA HIS A 35 -13.28 -3.64 -3.80
C HIS A 35 -12.19 -4.30 -4.66
N ARG A 36 -11.56 -3.50 -5.52
CA ARG A 36 -10.41 -3.92 -6.33
C ARG A 36 -9.12 -3.57 -5.60
N CYS A 37 -8.37 -4.57 -5.16
CA CYS A 37 -7.09 -4.37 -4.49
C CYS A 37 -5.95 -4.37 -5.49
N TYR A 38 -5.02 -3.41 -5.36
CA TYR A 38 -3.82 -3.30 -6.17
C TYR A 38 -2.58 -3.29 -5.27
N ALA A 39 -1.54 -4.03 -5.64
CA ALA A 39 -0.25 -3.94 -4.96
C ALA A 39 0.54 -2.76 -5.54
N PHE A 40 0.76 -1.70 -4.77
CA PHE A 40 1.39 -0.46 -5.24
C PHE A 40 2.76 -0.21 -4.58
N SER A 41 3.85 -0.32 -5.35
CA SER A 41 5.21 -0.43 -4.78
C SER A 41 6.26 0.43 -5.50
N ASN A 42 7.31 0.80 -4.74
CA ASN A 42 8.55 1.39 -5.27
C ASN A 42 9.54 0.33 -5.80
N GLY A 43 9.27 -0.96 -5.59
CA GLY A 43 10.14 -2.05 -6.06
C GLY A 43 10.03 -2.32 -7.56
N THR A 44 10.75 -3.32 -8.05
CA THR A 44 10.63 -3.76 -9.45
C THR A 44 9.44 -4.70 -9.63
N SER A 45 8.97 -4.80 -10.86
CA SER A 45 7.83 -5.64 -11.25
C SER A 45 8.12 -7.14 -10.99
N SER A 46 9.38 -7.58 -11.11
CA SER A 46 9.80 -8.95 -10.79
C SER A 46 9.82 -9.22 -9.30
N ASP A 47 10.37 -8.30 -8.50
CA ASP A 47 10.58 -8.51 -7.07
C ASP A 47 9.23 -8.54 -6.33
N VAL A 48 8.33 -7.62 -6.66
CA VAL A 48 7.01 -7.56 -6.02
C VAL A 48 6.19 -8.80 -6.36
N ARG A 49 6.21 -9.27 -7.61
CA ARG A 49 5.51 -10.51 -8.00
C ARG A 49 6.10 -11.73 -7.31
N CYS A 50 7.43 -11.82 -7.20
CA CYS A 50 8.10 -12.89 -6.47
C CYS A 50 7.68 -12.89 -4.99
N LEU A 51 7.73 -11.72 -4.34
CA LEU A 51 7.34 -11.55 -2.95
C LEU A 51 5.87 -11.95 -2.69
N LEU A 52 4.95 -11.48 -3.54
CA LEU A 52 3.53 -11.83 -3.42
C LEU A 52 3.27 -13.32 -3.65
N ALA A 53 4.02 -13.96 -4.55
CA ALA A 53 3.91 -15.40 -4.79
C ALA A 53 4.40 -16.20 -3.58
N ASN A 54 5.57 -15.85 -3.03
CA ASN A 54 6.13 -16.50 -1.84
C ASN A 54 5.25 -16.30 -0.59
N ALA A 55 4.54 -15.17 -0.53
CA ALA A 55 3.59 -14.86 0.54
C ALA A 55 2.17 -15.42 0.29
N GLU A 56 1.95 -16.17 -0.80
CA GLU A 56 0.65 -16.76 -1.18
C GLU A 56 -0.48 -15.72 -1.39
N LEU A 57 -0.12 -14.51 -1.84
CA LEU A 57 -1.03 -13.38 -2.04
C LEU A 57 -1.24 -12.99 -3.50
N SER A 58 -0.63 -13.66 -4.47
CA SER A 58 -0.74 -13.29 -5.90
C SER A 58 -2.18 -13.20 -6.40
N GLY A 59 -3.07 -14.07 -5.92
CA GLY A 59 -4.49 -14.07 -6.30
C GLY A 59 -5.37 -13.04 -5.58
N SER A 60 -4.81 -12.30 -4.63
CA SER A 60 -5.55 -11.32 -3.81
C SER A 60 -5.57 -9.91 -4.41
N PHE A 61 -4.83 -9.68 -5.50
CA PHE A 61 -4.71 -8.38 -6.16
C PHE A 61 -5.14 -8.48 -7.62
N VAL A 62 -5.84 -7.44 -8.10
CA VAL A 62 -6.23 -7.31 -9.51
C VAL A 62 -5.01 -7.12 -10.40
N ASP A 63 -4.08 -6.27 -9.95
CA ASP A 63 -2.81 -6.04 -10.63
C ASP A 63 -1.76 -5.53 -9.63
N THR A 64 -0.51 -5.59 -10.05
CA THR A 64 0.63 -4.95 -9.37
C THR A 64 1.03 -3.71 -10.14
N VAL A 65 1.02 -2.56 -9.48
CA VAL A 65 1.47 -1.29 -10.05
C VAL A 65 2.79 -0.92 -9.38
N VAL A 66 3.87 -0.96 -10.14
CA VAL A 66 5.19 -0.54 -9.66
C VAL A 66 5.62 0.74 -10.35
N VAL A 67 6.32 1.61 -9.62
CA VAL A 67 6.79 2.88 -10.17
C VAL A 67 7.91 2.71 -11.21
N ASP A 68 8.59 1.56 -11.19
CA ASP A 68 9.65 1.20 -12.14
C ASP A 68 9.10 0.99 -13.57
N ASP A 69 7.82 0.61 -13.70
CA ASP A 69 7.14 0.40 -14.98
C ASP A 69 6.64 1.73 -15.61
N MET A 70 6.86 2.86 -14.93
CA MET A 70 6.47 4.18 -15.45
C MET A 70 7.39 4.63 -16.59
N PRO A 71 6.90 5.40 -17.58
CA PRO A 71 7.74 5.96 -18.64
C PRO A 71 8.89 6.85 -18.14
N SER A 72 8.68 7.54 -17.01
CA SER A 72 9.68 8.31 -16.28
C SER A 72 9.61 7.93 -14.80
N PRO A 73 10.33 6.88 -14.37
CA PRO A 73 10.24 6.36 -13.01
C PRO A 73 10.63 7.40 -11.97
N VAL A 74 9.76 7.56 -10.97
CA VAL A 74 9.97 8.39 -9.79
C VAL A 74 9.45 7.63 -8.58
N PHE A 75 10.07 7.80 -7.42
CA PHE A 75 9.61 7.13 -6.21
C PHE A 75 8.48 7.90 -5.53
N LYS A 76 7.62 7.17 -4.83
CA LYS A 76 6.72 7.77 -3.83
C LYS A 76 7.53 8.62 -2.84
N PRO A 77 7.01 9.76 -2.37
CA PRO A 77 5.64 10.24 -2.52
C PRO A 77 5.43 11.21 -3.70
N HIS A 78 6.18 11.09 -4.80
CA HIS A 78 6.00 11.98 -5.95
C HIS A 78 4.58 11.82 -6.56
N ALA A 79 3.88 12.93 -6.80
CA ALA A 79 2.47 12.94 -7.23
C ALA A 79 2.18 12.09 -8.49
N ALA A 80 3.14 12.06 -9.43
CA ALA A 80 3.04 11.25 -10.65
C ALA A 80 2.85 9.74 -10.38
N THR A 81 3.32 9.23 -9.24
CA THR A 81 3.14 7.81 -8.88
C THR A 81 1.68 7.47 -8.57
N TYR A 82 0.97 8.36 -7.87
CA TYR A 82 -0.45 8.18 -7.55
C TYR A 82 -1.32 8.39 -8.80
N ALA A 83 -0.98 9.36 -9.65
CA ALA A 83 -1.63 9.55 -10.95
C ALA A 83 -1.50 8.30 -11.84
N TYR A 84 -0.31 7.71 -11.89
CA TYR A 84 -0.06 6.47 -12.62
C TYR A 84 -0.90 5.30 -12.09
N LEU A 85 -1.02 5.15 -10.76
CA LEU A 85 -1.91 4.15 -10.17
C LEU A 85 -3.38 4.38 -10.56
N MET A 86 -3.88 5.63 -10.55
CA MET A 86 -5.25 5.92 -10.98
C MET A 86 -5.51 5.56 -12.43
N GLU A 87 -4.57 5.88 -13.32
CA GLU A 87 -4.65 5.53 -14.75
C GLU A 87 -4.73 4.01 -14.93
N ARG A 88 -3.82 3.26 -14.27
CA ARG A 88 -3.78 1.79 -14.32
C ARG A 88 -5.03 1.14 -13.73
N ALA A 89 -5.56 1.71 -12.65
CA ALA A 89 -6.77 1.20 -12.00
C ALA A 89 -8.06 1.66 -12.68
N GLY A 90 -8.02 2.69 -13.54
CA GLY A 90 -9.24 3.34 -14.05
C GLY A 90 -10.16 3.78 -12.92
N SER A 91 -9.59 4.40 -11.87
CA SER A 91 -10.29 4.83 -10.65
C SER A 91 -10.30 6.35 -10.53
N SER A 92 -11.14 6.88 -9.65
CA SER A 92 -11.21 8.30 -9.30
C SER A 92 -10.58 8.56 -7.92
N GLU A 93 -10.23 9.81 -7.64
CA GLU A 93 -9.72 10.21 -6.31
C GLU A 93 -10.74 9.91 -5.19
N GLU A 94 -12.03 10.00 -5.50
CA GLU A 94 -13.16 9.84 -4.56
C GLU A 94 -13.42 8.37 -4.18
N ASP A 95 -13.05 7.44 -5.07
CA ASP A 95 -13.25 6.01 -4.93
C ASP A 95 -11.98 5.24 -4.55
N THR A 96 -10.86 5.94 -4.39
CA THR A 96 -9.56 5.32 -4.15
C THR A 96 -9.09 5.50 -2.72
N TRP A 97 -8.62 4.39 -2.13
CA TRP A 97 -7.96 4.38 -0.83
C TRP A 97 -6.49 4.01 -0.98
N LEU A 98 -5.61 4.76 -0.31
CA LEU A 98 -4.24 4.30 -0.08
C LEU A 98 -4.13 3.67 1.31
N VAL A 99 -3.60 2.45 1.37
CA VAL A 99 -3.30 1.75 2.63
C VAL A 99 -1.79 1.58 2.75
N SER A 100 -1.19 2.08 3.82
CA SER A 100 0.25 1.98 4.03
C SER A 100 0.61 2.07 5.50
N SER A 101 1.68 1.39 5.92
CA SER A 101 2.29 1.61 7.24
C SER A 101 3.24 2.81 7.25
N ASN A 102 3.60 3.33 6.07
CA ASN A 102 4.60 4.38 5.90
C ASN A 102 3.93 5.77 5.86
N PRO A 103 4.29 6.70 6.77
CA PRO A 103 3.68 8.03 6.81
C PRO A 103 3.84 8.83 5.52
N PHE A 104 4.99 8.73 4.83
CA PHE A 104 5.22 9.48 3.59
C PHE A 104 4.21 9.11 2.49
N ASP A 105 3.81 7.84 2.42
CA ASP A 105 2.89 7.32 1.40
C ASP A 105 1.47 7.83 1.71
N ILE A 106 1.07 7.74 2.99
CA ILE A 106 -0.18 8.30 3.50
C ILE A 106 -0.29 9.79 3.21
N LEU A 107 0.75 10.57 3.52
CA LEU A 107 0.79 12.02 3.27
C LEU A 107 0.71 12.32 1.77
N GLY A 108 1.43 11.57 0.94
CA GLY A 108 1.43 11.79 -0.50
C GLY A 108 0.07 11.50 -1.15
N ALA A 109 -0.59 10.39 -0.81
CA ALA A 109 -1.91 10.10 -1.35
C ALA A 109 -2.99 11.05 -0.80
N ALA A 110 -2.90 11.44 0.47
CA ALA A 110 -3.82 12.41 1.04
C ALA A 110 -3.67 13.80 0.40
N ALA A 111 -2.45 14.21 0.03
CA ALA A 111 -2.20 15.42 -0.76
C ALA A 111 -2.78 15.34 -2.18
N CYS A 112 -3.01 14.14 -2.71
CA CYS A 112 -3.74 13.87 -3.95
C CYS A 112 -5.26 13.69 -3.73
N GLY A 113 -5.79 14.01 -2.56
CA GLY A 113 -7.24 13.98 -2.27
C GLY A 113 -7.81 12.62 -1.89
N TRP A 114 -7.00 11.57 -1.86
CA TRP A 114 -7.47 10.21 -1.61
C TRP A 114 -7.83 9.99 -0.15
N ARG A 115 -8.70 9.02 0.10
CA ARG A 115 -8.81 8.46 1.44
C ARG A 115 -7.59 7.62 1.76
N THR A 116 -7.19 7.62 3.02
CA THR A 116 -5.98 6.93 3.44
C THR A 116 -6.20 6.17 4.74
N ALA A 117 -5.70 4.93 4.79
CA ALA A 117 -5.71 4.10 5.98
C ALA A 117 -4.27 3.88 6.43
N TRP A 118 -3.91 4.47 7.57
CA TRP A 118 -2.59 4.28 8.15
C TRP A 118 -2.55 2.98 8.95
N MET A 119 -1.80 2.01 8.44
CA MET A 119 -1.64 0.67 9.01
C MET A 119 -0.58 0.69 10.13
N LYS A 120 -1.00 0.86 11.38
CA LYS A 120 -0.14 0.84 12.58
C LYS A 120 -0.14 -0.53 13.25
N ARG A 121 0.78 -1.40 12.80
CA ARG A 121 1.03 -2.72 13.40
C ARG A 121 2.09 -2.63 14.51
N GLY A 122 1.80 -3.16 15.70
CA GLY A 122 2.80 -3.47 16.73
C GLY A 122 3.60 -2.30 17.34
N GLU A 123 4.74 -2.65 17.96
CA GLU A 123 5.50 -1.99 19.06
C GLU A 123 6.02 -0.55 18.87
N ARG A 124 5.47 0.24 17.95
CA ARG A 124 5.70 1.69 17.94
C ARG A 124 4.38 2.45 18.16
N PRO A 125 3.72 2.30 19.33
CA PRO A 125 2.52 3.08 19.65
C PRO A 125 2.79 4.59 19.53
N ASN A 126 4.02 5.00 19.88
CA ASN A 126 4.51 6.38 19.85
C ASN A 126 5.08 6.82 18.49
N TYR A 127 5.01 5.98 17.45
CA TYR A 127 5.32 6.44 16.10
C TYR A 127 4.21 7.40 15.67
N VAL A 128 4.58 8.66 15.61
CA VAL A 128 3.74 9.78 15.23
C VAL A 128 4.12 10.19 13.83
N MET A 129 3.11 10.55 13.04
CA MET A 129 3.33 11.29 11.80
C MET A 129 3.86 12.68 12.17
N ASP A 130 4.76 13.23 11.35
CA ASP A 130 5.34 14.54 11.64
C ASP A 130 4.24 15.60 11.79
N PRO A 131 4.16 16.29 12.94
CA PRO A 131 3.05 17.17 13.30
C PRO A 131 3.23 18.56 12.68
N TRP A 132 3.30 18.66 11.35
CA TRP A 132 3.20 19.96 10.69
C TRP A 132 1.74 20.43 10.74
N ALA A 133 1.53 21.73 10.97
CA ALA A 133 0.20 22.30 11.23
C ALA A 133 -0.82 22.01 10.11
N ASP A 134 -0.34 21.87 8.88
CA ASP A 134 -1.14 21.63 7.68
C ASP A 134 -0.91 20.22 7.08
N SER A 135 -0.29 19.30 7.83
CA SER A 135 -0.10 17.92 7.36
C SER A 135 -1.46 17.25 7.16
N PRO A 136 -1.69 16.61 6.00
CA PRO A 136 -2.84 15.73 5.83
C PRO A 136 -2.88 14.65 6.93
N VAL A 137 -4.04 14.47 7.56
CA VAL A 137 -4.27 13.38 8.51
C VAL A 137 -4.80 12.15 7.78
N PRO A 138 -4.45 10.93 8.22
CA PRO A 138 -5.08 9.74 7.67
C PRO A 138 -6.59 9.77 7.89
N THR A 139 -7.35 9.24 6.93
CA THR A 139 -8.80 9.09 7.10
C THR A 139 -9.12 8.16 8.27
N VAL A 140 -8.39 7.05 8.36
CA VAL A 140 -8.49 6.09 9.46
C VAL A 140 -7.11 5.59 9.86
N VAL A 141 -6.98 5.19 11.12
CA VAL A 141 -5.82 4.46 11.63
C VAL A 141 -6.29 3.07 12.01
N VAL A 142 -5.65 2.06 11.45
CA VAL A 142 -6.03 0.65 11.66
C VAL A 142 -4.79 -0.17 12.00
N SER A 143 -4.99 -1.27 12.71
CA SER A 143 -3.92 -2.16 13.17
C SER A 143 -3.87 -3.50 12.41
N SER A 144 -4.89 -3.79 11.61
CA SER A 144 -5.02 -5.02 10.82
C SER A 144 -5.78 -4.80 9.51
N PHE A 145 -5.68 -5.75 8.59
CA PHE A 145 -6.46 -5.81 7.34
C PHE A 145 -7.93 -6.13 7.59
N LEU A 146 -8.26 -6.79 8.71
CA LEU A 146 -9.66 -7.00 9.14
C LEU A 146 -10.30 -5.68 9.56
N GLU A 147 -9.62 -4.92 10.43
CA GLU A 147 -10.07 -3.58 10.85
C GLU A 147 -10.14 -2.61 9.66
N LEU A 148 -9.21 -2.74 8.70
CA LEU A 148 -9.28 -2.00 7.44
C LEU A 148 -10.58 -2.30 6.67
N ALA A 149 -10.97 -3.57 6.54
CA ALA A 149 -12.18 -3.93 5.81
C ALA A 149 -13.43 -3.30 6.46
N ASP A 150 -13.52 -3.36 7.80
CA ASP A 150 -14.59 -2.71 8.56
C ASP A 150 -14.57 -1.18 8.41
N ALA A 151 -13.37 -0.59 8.41
CA ALA A 151 -13.18 0.85 8.25
C ALA A 151 -13.61 1.33 6.85
N VAL A 152 -13.26 0.61 5.79
CA VAL A 152 -13.69 0.94 4.42
C VAL A 152 -15.21 0.80 4.29
N ALA A 153 -15.81 -0.25 4.84
CA ALA A 153 -17.26 -0.47 4.80
C ALA A 153 -18.06 0.64 5.51
N SER A 154 -17.51 1.22 6.59
CA SER A 154 -18.14 2.34 7.31
C SER A 154 -17.98 3.71 6.62
N HIS A 155 -17.23 3.78 5.52
CA HIS A 155 -16.97 5.00 4.77
C HIS A 155 -17.42 4.82 3.31
N PRO A 156 -18.70 5.07 2.98
CA PRO A 156 -19.21 4.93 1.61
C PRO A 156 -18.49 5.87 0.63
N PRO A 157 -18.52 5.60 -0.69
CA PRO A 157 -17.91 6.45 -1.71
C PRO A 157 -18.29 7.92 -1.54
N ARG A 158 -17.34 8.84 -1.76
CA ARG A 158 -17.67 10.26 -1.79
C ARG A 158 -18.45 10.52 -3.09
N GLY A 159 -19.65 11.11 -2.98
CA GLY A 159 -20.50 11.42 -4.13
C GLY A 159 -21.61 10.40 -4.48
N ALA A 160 -21.87 9.40 -3.63
CA ALA A 160 -23.05 8.53 -3.72
C ALA A 160 -24.33 9.19 -3.15
#